data_AF-V6AVN5-F1
#
_entry.id   AF-V6AVN5-F1
#
_cell.length_a   1.000
_cell.length_b   1.000
_cell.length_c   1.000
_cell.angle_alpha   90.00
_cell.angle_beta   90.00
_cell.angle_gamma   90.00
#
_symmetry.space_group_name_H-M   'P 1'
#
loop_
_entity.id
_entity.type
_entity.pdbx_description
1 polymer ?
#
loop_
_entity_poly.entity_id
_entity_poly.type
_entity_poly.pdbx_seq_one_letter_code
_entity_poly.pdbx_strand_id
1 'polypeptide(L)' 'MLTENDELVKITAVGTISIPKQFRKYLGIQKGDYVKISLQGDSLVVRRATIS' A
#
# COMPACT_ATOMS: atom_id res chain seq x y z
N MET A 1 12.34 -6.41 14.96
CA MET A 1 12.77 -7.29 13.85
C MET A 1 11.86 -6.96 12.69
N LEU A 2 12.40 -6.44 11.59
CA LEU A 2 11.60 -6.22 10.38
C LEU A 2 11.26 -7.61 9.86
N THR A 3 9.97 -7.95 9.81
CA THR A 3 9.56 -9.21 9.20
C THR A 3 9.85 -9.11 7.69
N GLU A 4 9.96 -10.23 6.99
CA GLU A 4 10.23 -10.26 5.54
C GLU A 4 9.22 -9.48 4.66
N ASN A 5 8.18 -8.90 5.28
CA ASN A 5 7.11 -8.14 4.63
C ASN A 5 7.09 -6.65 5.00
N ASP A 6 8.09 -6.14 5.73
CA ASP A 6 8.17 -4.73 6.11
C ASP A 6 9.23 -4.00 5.29
N GLU A 7 8.85 -2.91 4.62
CA GLU A 7 9.77 -2.04 3.89
C GLU A 7 9.59 -0.59 4.32
N LEU A 8 10.69 0.03 4.78
CA LEU A 8 10.67 1.43 5.18
C LEU A 8 10.63 2.31 3.93
N VAL A 9 9.52 3.02 3.75
CA VAL A 9 9.34 3.97 2.66
C VAL A 9 9.25 5.40 3.18
N LYS A 10 9.76 6.35 2.41
CA LYS A 10 9.67 7.77 2.71
C LYS A 10 8.38 8.35 2.13
N ILE A 11 7.72 9.22 2.92
CA ILE A 11 6.62 10.06 2.43
C ILE A 11 7.20 11.13 1.51
N THR A 12 6.65 11.26 0.30
CA THR A 12 7.06 12.29 -0.65
C THR A 12 6.62 13.68 -0.18
N ALA A 13 7.12 14.74 -0.82
CA ALA A 13 6.79 16.12 -0.46
C ALA A 13 5.28 16.43 -0.48
N VAL A 14 4.49 15.67 -1.24
CA VAL A 14 3.04 15.86 -1.41
C VAL A 14 2.21 14.86 -0.59
N GLY A 15 2.83 14.14 0.35
CA GLY A 15 2.11 13.24 1.26
C GLY A 15 1.78 11.86 0.68
N THR A 16 2.41 11.45 -0.43
CA THR A 16 2.20 10.11 -1.01
C THR A 16 3.29 9.13 -0.59
N ILE A 17 2.96 7.83 -0.62
CA ILE A 17 3.93 6.75 -0.53
C ILE A 17 3.88 5.89 -1.79
N SER A 18 5.04 5.43 -2.22
CA SER A 18 5.14 4.46 -3.31
C SER A 18 5.01 3.06 -2.74
N ILE A 19 4.04 2.28 -3.22
CA ILE A 19 3.93 0.86 -2.85
C ILE A 19 5.07 0.09 -3.56
N PRO A 20 5.98 -0.56 -2.81
CA PRO A 20 7.07 -1.36 -3.38
C PRO A 20 6.60 -2.36 -4.43
N LYS A 21 7.48 -2.62 -5.41
CA LYS A 21 7.16 -3.45 -6.58
C LYS A 21 6.72 -4.86 -6.17
N GLN A 22 7.35 -5.44 -5.15
CA GLN A 22 7.03 -6.78 -4.64
C GLN A 22 5.61 -6.87 -4.10
N PHE A 23 5.15 -5.87 -3.34
CA PHE A 23 3.78 -5.86 -2.79
C PHE A 23 2.74 -5.64 -3.88
N ARG A 24 3.03 -4.77 -4.88
CA ARG A 24 2.15 -4.62 -6.05
C ARG A 24 1.99 -5.92 -6.83
N LYS A 25 3.09 -6.64 -7.08
CA LYS A 25 3.07 -7.93 -7.77
C LYS A 25 2.29 -8.98 -6.96
N TYR A 26 2.52 -9.04 -5.65
CA TYR A 26 1.83 -9.97 -4.75
C TYR A 26 0.32 -9.71 -4.69
N LEU A 27 -0.10 -8.43 -4.58
CA LEU A 27 -1.50 -8.04 -4.50
C LEU A 27 -2.19 -7.95 -5.88
N GLY A 28 -1.44 -8.13 -6.97
CA GLY A 28 -1.94 -7.97 -8.34
C GLY A 28 -2.48 -6.57 -8.63
N ILE A 29 -1.85 -5.54 -8.06
CA ILE A 29 -2.25 -4.13 -8.23
C ILE A 29 -1.43 -3.51 -9.36
N GLN A 30 -2.11 -2.90 -10.31
CA GLN A 30 -1.53 -2.21 -11.45
C GLN A 30 -1.97 -0.74 -11.52
N LYS A 31 -1.37 0.01 -12.46
CA LYS A 31 -1.75 1.39 -12.73
C LYS A 31 -3.22 1.43 -13.15
N GLY A 32 -4.01 2.26 -12.48
CA GLY A 32 -5.44 2.43 -12.74
C GLY A 32 -6.35 1.62 -11.81
N ASP A 33 -5.79 0.67 -11.04
CA ASP A 33 -6.55 -0.04 -10.03
C ASP A 33 -6.87 0.86 -8.83
N TYR A 34 -7.99 0.54 -8.18
CA TYR A 34 -8.38 1.20 -6.94
C TYR A 34 -7.93 0.38 -5.73
N VAL A 35 -7.54 1.11 -4.69
CA VAL A 35 -7.28 0.54 -3.36
C VAL A 35 -8.13 1.26 -2.33
N LYS A 36 -8.60 0.52 -1.34
CA LYS A 36 -9.29 1.05 -0.18
C LYS A 36 -8.27 1.26 0.94
N ILE A 37 -8.25 2.45 1.50
CA ILE A 37 -7.43 2.80 2.67
C ILE A 37 -8.38 2.92 3.87
N SER A 38 -8.04 2.27 4.98
CA SER A 38 -8.79 2.36 6.24
C SER A 38 -7.85 2.56 7.41
N LEU A 39 -8.25 3.37 8.39
CA LEU A 39 -7.55 3.50 9.66
C LEU A 39 -8.02 2.40 10.63
N GLN A 40 -7.08 1.67 11.22
CA GLN A 40 -7.32 0.66 12.24
C GLN A 40 -6.39 0.93 13.42
N GLY A 41 -6.90 1.60 14.46
CA GLY A 41 -6.07 2.12 15.55
C GLY A 41 -5.02 3.09 14.99
N ASP A 42 -3.75 2.80 15.26
CA ASP A 42 -2.60 3.59 14.81
C ASP A 42 -2.02 3.12 13.45
N SER A 43 -2.75 2.25 12.74
CA SER A 43 -2.28 1.66 11.48
C SER A 43 -3.16 2.03 10.29
N LEU A 44 -2.54 2.40 9.18
CA LEU A 44 -3.20 2.47 7.87
C LEU A 44 -3.16 1.10 7.20
N VAL A 45 -4.34 0.58 6.86
CA VAL A 45 -4.47 -0.68 6.12
C VAL A 45 -4.93 -0.39 4.71
N VAL A 46 -4.13 -0.83 3.72
CA VAL A 46 -4.42 -0.71 2.29
C VAL A 46 -4.89 -2.07 1.77
N ARG A 47 -6.05 -2.11 1.11
CA ARG A 47 -6.62 -3.32 0.50
C ARG A 47 -6.96 -3.07 -0.96
N ARG A 48 -6.82 -4.09 -1.81
CA ARG A 48 -7.34 -4.01 -3.19
C ARG A 48 -8.84 -3.78 -3.16
N ALA A 49 -9.34 -2.88 -4.01
CA ALA A 49 -10.76 -2.61 -4.16
C ALA A 49 -11.19 -2.91 -5.60
N THR A 50 -12.39 -3.47 -5.75
CA THR A 50 -13.06 -3.62 -7.03
C THR A 50 -14.24 -2.65 -7.03
N ILE A 51 -14.30 -1.79 -8.03
CA ILE A 51 -15.44 -0.92 -8.27
C ILE A 51 -16.27 -1.60 -9.37
N SER A 52 -17.51 -1.94 -9.04
CA SER A 52 -18.52 -2.55 -9.93
C SER A 52 -19.58 -1.54 -10.31
#